data_AF-J2IIL7-F1
#
_entry.id   AF-J2IIL7-F1
#
_cell.length_a   1.000
_cell.length_b   1.000
_cell.length_c   1.000
_cell.angle_alpha   90.00
_cell.angle_beta   90.00
_cell.angle_gamma   90.00
#
_symmetry.space_group_name_H-M   'P 1'
#
loop_
_entity.id
_entity.type
_entity.pdbx_description
1 polymer ?
#
loop_
_entity_poly.entity_id
_entity_poly.type
_entity_poly.pdbx_seq_one_letter_code
_entity_poly.pdbx_strand_id
1 'polypeptide(L)'
;MADNVDFAALAKSWQQQATPQEQAPSAEDLAKANQRQKRQRLLMYGEWCCALVMMIAAYLFLRDMQGWLGYLTASFLLIGAIATLCVSWKVHKPILAYDNWSSNGLLQFRLRSCKLSLQYYRYNQLSFAALIIFSILLWLGNWWQPGAIAPKVLQLYGLVISPLSVLGIYWLQRKIQQKTLELARLSTLATDFQHVE
;
A
#
# COMPACT_ATOMS: atom_id res chain seq x y z
N MET A 1 4.71 26.95 7.09
CA MET A 1 6.03 27.58 6.88
C MET A 1 6.57 27.01 5.58
N ALA A 2 6.76 27.87 4.58
CA ALA A 2 7.24 27.49 3.26
C ALA A 2 8.77 27.60 3.26
N ASP A 3 9.45 26.47 3.06
CA ASP A 3 10.89 26.46 2.82
C ASP A 3 11.14 27.03 1.42
N ASN A 4 11.64 28.26 1.36
CA ASN A 4 12.16 28.89 0.15
C ASN A 4 13.47 28.20 -0.24
N VAL A 5 13.35 27.04 -0.90
CA VAL A 5 14.46 26.40 -1.59
C VAL A 5 14.65 27.13 -2.90
N ASP A 6 15.68 27.96 -2.99
CA ASP A 6 16.00 28.73 -4.19
C ASP A 6 16.62 27.80 -5.25
N PHE A 7 15.76 27.24 -6.09
CA PHE A 7 16.12 26.29 -7.14
C PHE A 7 17.09 26.86 -8.18
N ALA A 8 17.15 28.19 -8.32
CA ALA A 8 18.11 28.85 -9.20
C ALA A 8 19.54 28.81 -8.64
N ALA A 9 19.69 28.90 -7.31
CA ALA A 9 20.98 28.76 -6.64
C ALA A 9 21.49 27.31 -6.71
N LEU A 10 20.59 26.34 -6.57
CA LEU A 10 20.91 24.92 -6.76
C LEU A 10 21.34 24.62 -8.21
N ALA A 11 20.64 25.12 -9.22
CA ALA A 11 21.02 24.87 -10.62
C ALA A 11 22.43 25.37 -10.96
N LYS A 12 22.86 26.51 -10.39
CA LYS A 12 24.23 27.04 -10.57
C LYS A 12 25.31 26.23 -9.86
N SER A 13 25.03 25.68 -8.67
CA SER A 13 26.02 24.85 -7.96
C SER A 13 26.27 23.52 -8.68
N TRP A 14 25.24 22.98 -9.34
CA TRP A 14 25.34 21.74 -10.12
C TRP A 14 26.13 21.90 -11.43
N GLN A 15 26.10 23.08 -12.06
CA GLN A 15 26.86 23.35 -13.29
C GLN A 15 28.36 23.57 -13.07
N GLN A 16 28.81 23.84 -11.84
CA GLN A 16 30.21 24.17 -11.53
C GLN A 16 31.02 23.02 -10.93
N GLN A 17 30.42 21.85 -10.71
CA GLN A 17 31.16 20.68 -10.25
C GLN A 17 31.77 19.95 -11.45
N ALA A 18 33.11 19.87 -11.47
CA ALA A 18 33.86 18.96 -12.32
C ALA A 18 33.19 17.58 -12.26
N THR A 19 33.00 16.94 -13.43
CA THR A 19 32.31 15.66 -13.64
C THR A 19 32.27 14.82 -12.36
N PRO A 20 31.10 14.65 -11.73
CA PRO A 20 31.04 14.05 -10.41
C PRO A 20 31.57 12.62 -10.53
N GLN A 21 32.79 12.39 -10.03
CA GLN A 21 33.22 11.06 -9.66
C GLN A 21 32.09 10.46 -8.82
N GLU A 22 31.55 9.35 -9.31
CA GLU A 22 30.45 8.60 -8.73
C GLU A 22 30.67 8.46 -7.21
N GLN A 23 30.07 9.36 -6.42
CA GLN A 23 30.27 9.34 -4.97
C GLN A 23 29.58 8.08 -4.48
N ALA A 24 30.39 7.15 -3.95
CA ALA A 24 29.89 5.96 -3.29
C ALA A 24 28.80 6.36 -2.27
N PRO A 25 27.66 5.64 -2.23
CA PRO A 25 26.55 6.00 -1.39
C PRO A 25 26.99 6.15 0.06
N SER A 26 26.53 7.22 0.72
CA SER A 26 26.90 7.51 2.10
C SER A 26 26.44 6.39 3.03
N ALA A 27 27.17 6.15 4.13
CA ALA A 27 26.78 5.17 5.14
C ALA A 27 25.37 5.43 5.71
N GLU A 28 24.93 6.69 5.72
CA GLU A 28 23.58 7.07 6.13
C GLU A 28 22.50 6.63 5.15
N ASP A 29 22.77 6.69 3.85
CA ASP A 29 21.82 6.24 2.81
C ASP A 29 21.61 4.72 2.88
N LEU A 30 22.69 3.98 3.12
CA LEU A 30 22.65 2.52 3.34
C LEU A 30 21.90 2.18 4.64
N ALA A 31 22.14 2.91 5.72
CA ALA A 31 21.43 2.72 6.99
C ALA A 31 19.91 2.95 6.85
N LYS A 32 19.51 4.01 6.14
CA LYS A 32 18.09 4.32 5.85
C LYS A 32 17.44 3.23 4.99
N ALA A 33 18.16 2.70 4.00
CA ALA A 33 17.65 1.62 3.15
C ALA A 33 17.46 0.30 3.92
N ASN A 34 18.43 -0.07 4.77
CA ASN A 34 18.35 -1.25 5.63
C ASN A 34 17.20 -1.13 6.66
N GLN A 35 17.05 0.04 7.30
CA GLN A 35 15.92 0.30 8.19
C GLN A 35 14.57 0.13 7.47
N ARG A 36 14.48 0.59 6.22
CA ARG A 36 13.28 0.43 5.39
C ARG A 36 13.02 -1.03 5.04
N GLN A 37 14.04 -1.83 4.74
CA GLN A 37 13.88 -3.28 4.53
C GLN A 37 13.37 -3.99 5.79
N LYS A 38 13.91 -3.68 6.98
CA LYS A 38 13.42 -4.24 8.25
C LYS A 38 11.95 -3.91 8.49
N ARG A 39 11.55 -2.66 8.24
CA ARG A 39 10.15 -2.23 8.38
C ARG A 39 9.23 -2.95 7.41
N GLN A 40 9.66 -3.14 6.16
CA GLN A 40 8.89 -3.85 5.13
C GLN A 40 8.71 -5.33 5.49
N ARG A 41 9.72 -5.97 6.10
CA ARG A 41 9.62 -7.34 6.61
C ARG A 41 8.59 -7.46 7.74
N LEU A 42 8.58 -6.52 8.68
CA LEU A 42 7.62 -6.51 9.78
C LEU A 42 6.17 -6.30 9.28
N LEU A 43 5.98 -5.41 8.30
CA LEU A 43 4.68 -5.21 7.65
C LEU A 43 4.20 -6.49 6.95
N MET A 44 5.08 -7.16 6.19
CA MET A 44 4.76 -8.42 5.53
C MET A 44 4.27 -9.49 6.52
N TYR A 45 4.96 -9.66 7.66
CA TYR A 45 4.52 -10.60 8.69
C TYR A 45 3.17 -10.22 9.31
N GLY A 46 2.95 -8.92 9.56
CA GLY A 46 1.65 -8.43 10.04
C GLY A 46 0.50 -8.75 9.08
N GLU A 47 0.73 -8.57 7.78
CA GLU A 47 -0.24 -8.90 6.73
C GLU A 47 -0.52 -10.39 6.63
N TRP A 48 0.51 -11.23 6.77
CA TRP A 48 0.35 -12.68 6.77
C TRP A 48 -0.44 -13.16 7.99
N CYS A 49 -0.17 -12.61 9.18
CA CYS A 49 -0.96 -12.87 10.37
C CYS A 49 -2.42 -12.46 10.15
N CYS A 50 -2.68 -11.29 9.56
CA CYS A 50 -4.03 -10.83 9.27
C CYS A 50 -4.76 -11.75 8.26
N ALA A 51 -4.08 -12.19 7.20
CA ALA A 51 -4.62 -13.16 6.24
C ALA A 51 -4.95 -14.50 6.89
N LEU A 52 -4.11 -14.97 7.82
CA LEU A 52 -4.35 -16.21 8.57
C LEU A 52 -5.60 -16.08 9.44
N VAL A 53 -5.76 -14.95 10.14
CA VAL A 53 -6.98 -14.67 10.93
C VAL A 53 -8.22 -14.65 10.05
N MET A 54 -8.16 -14.02 8.86
CA MET A 54 -9.28 -14.01 7.91
C MET A 54 -9.64 -15.42 7.44
N MET A 55 -8.66 -16.29 7.17
CA MET A 55 -8.92 -17.69 6.77
C MET A 55 -9.57 -18.50 7.89
N ILE A 56 -9.08 -18.38 9.13
CA ILE A 56 -9.68 -19.03 10.29
C ILE A 56 -11.12 -18.56 10.49
N ALA A 57 -11.35 -17.25 10.43
CA ALA A 57 -12.69 -16.67 10.57
C ALA A 57 -13.63 -17.18 9.47
N ALA A 58 -13.18 -17.23 8.21
CA ALA A 58 -13.97 -17.76 7.10
C ALA A 58 -14.39 -19.22 7.34
N TYR A 59 -13.47 -20.06 7.82
CA TYR A 59 -13.77 -21.44 8.18
C TYR A 59 -14.80 -21.54 9.30
N LEU A 60 -14.65 -20.73 10.36
CA LEU A 60 -15.62 -20.69 11.47
C LEU A 60 -17.01 -20.25 11.00
N PHE A 61 -17.10 -19.24 10.12
CA PHE A 61 -18.38 -18.80 9.57
C PHE A 61 -19.06 -19.87 8.70
N LEU A 62 -18.30 -20.62 7.90
CA LEU A 62 -18.86 -21.76 7.15
C LEU A 62 -19.38 -22.87 8.07
N ARG A 63 -18.74 -23.09 9.22
CA ARG A 63 -19.12 -24.14 10.15
C ARG A 63 -20.32 -23.76 11.01
N ASP A 64 -20.29 -22.55 11.58
CA ASP A 64 -21.22 -22.14 12.63
C ASP A 64 -22.40 -21.31 12.09
N MET A 65 -22.29 -20.69 10.91
CA MET A 65 -23.32 -19.85 10.31
C MET A 65 -23.92 -20.52 9.07
N GLN A 66 -25.04 -21.23 9.26
CA GLN A 66 -25.73 -21.89 8.15
C GLN A 66 -26.52 -20.89 7.30
N GLY A 67 -26.48 -21.05 5.98
CA GLY A 67 -27.23 -20.24 5.01
C GLY A 67 -26.35 -19.29 4.20
N TRP A 68 -27.00 -18.49 3.33
CA TRP A 68 -26.32 -17.63 2.36
C TRP A 68 -25.37 -16.61 3.00
N LEU A 69 -25.67 -16.15 4.23
CA LEU A 69 -24.87 -15.17 4.95
C LEU A 69 -23.51 -15.73 5.38
N GLY A 70 -23.46 -17.01 5.81
CA GLY A 70 -22.21 -17.71 6.11
C GLY A 70 -21.33 -17.84 4.86
N TYR A 71 -21.92 -18.23 3.72
CA TYR A 71 -21.20 -18.29 2.45
C TYR A 71 -20.69 -16.92 1.98
N LEU A 72 -21.49 -15.87 2.13
CA LEU A 72 -21.11 -14.50 1.74
C LEU A 72 -19.93 -13.98 2.58
N THR A 73 -20.04 -14.09 3.91
CA THR A 73 -19.01 -13.65 4.86
C THR A 73 -17.71 -14.42 4.67
N ALA A 74 -17.78 -15.74 4.54
CA ALA A 74 -16.61 -16.58 4.32
C ALA A 74 -15.93 -16.29 2.98
N SER A 75 -16.70 -16.11 1.91
CA SER A 75 -16.16 -15.78 0.58
C SER A 75 -15.46 -14.42 0.60
N PHE A 76 -16.06 -13.41 1.25
CA PHE A 76 -15.46 -12.09 1.42
C PHE A 76 -14.11 -12.17 2.15
N LEU A 77 -14.05 -12.92 3.25
CA LEU A 77 -12.82 -13.11 4.04
C LEU A 77 -11.76 -13.91 3.28
N LEU A 78 -12.13 -14.97 2.56
CA LEU A 78 -11.20 -15.75 1.74
C LEU A 78 -10.59 -14.92 0.61
N ILE A 79 -11.43 -14.16 -0.12
CA ILE A 79 -10.95 -13.25 -1.16
C ILE A 79 -10.01 -12.20 -0.56
N GLY A 80 -10.37 -11.63 0.59
CA GLY A 80 -9.53 -10.68 1.31
C GLY A 80 -8.18 -11.27 1.75
N ALA A 81 -8.18 -12.51 2.25
CA ALA A 81 -6.97 -13.22 2.64
C ALA A 81 -6.05 -13.50 1.45
N ILE A 82 -6.60 -14.06 0.36
CA ILE A 82 -5.85 -14.34 -0.87
C ILE A 82 -5.28 -13.04 -1.45
N ALA A 83 -6.10 -12.00 -1.55
CA ALA A 83 -5.66 -10.72 -2.09
C ALA A 83 -4.53 -10.12 -1.23
N THR A 84 -4.64 -10.20 0.09
CA THR A 84 -3.62 -9.72 1.03
C THR A 84 -2.32 -10.49 0.86
N LEU A 85 -2.35 -11.82 0.79
CA LEU A 85 -1.15 -12.64 0.56
C LEU A 85 -0.51 -12.33 -0.80
N CYS A 86 -1.31 -12.24 -1.85
CA CYS A 86 -0.83 -11.94 -3.20
C CYS A 86 -0.15 -10.56 -3.27
N VAL A 87 -0.76 -9.54 -2.66
CA VAL A 87 -0.19 -8.19 -2.66
C VAL A 87 1.02 -8.10 -1.75
N SER A 88 0.97 -8.69 -0.57
CA SER A 88 2.11 -8.77 0.35
C SER A 88 3.34 -9.38 -0.35
N TRP A 89 3.13 -10.49 -1.07
CA TRP A 89 4.18 -11.13 -1.85
C TRP A 89 4.70 -10.26 -3.01
N LYS A 90 3.80 -9.67 -3.81
CA LYS A 90 4.18 -8.83 -4.96
C LYS A 90 4.88 -7.52 -4.54
N VAL A 91 4.52 -6.95 -3.38
CA VAL A 91 5.04 -5.66 -2.90
C VAL A 91 6.33 -5.82 -2.11
N HIS A 92 6.40 -6.78 -1.18
CA HIS A 92 7.54 -6.87 -0.26
C HIS A 92 8.71 -7.69 -0.80
N LYS A 93 8.45 -8.81 -1.50
CA LYS A 93 9.51 -9.65 -2.09
C LYS A 93 10.54 -8.87 -2.93
N PRO A 94 10.15 -7.99 -3.87
CA PRO A 94 11.13 -7.26 -4.68
C PRO A 94 11.97 -6.24 -3.91
N ILE A 95 11.50 -5.75 -2.75
CA ILE A 95 12.25 -4.83 -1.89
C ILE A 95 13.26 -5.61 -1.03
N LEU A 96 12.88 -6.82 -0.61
CA LEU A 96 13.72 -7.72 0.19
C LEU A 96 14.80 -8.41 -0.64
N ALA A 97 14.53 -8.70 -1.91
CA ALA A 97 15.47 -9.34 -2.83
C ALA A 97 16.42 -8.33 -3.53
N TYR A 98 16.42 -7.06 -3.12
CA TYR A 98 17.24 -6.03 -3.74
C TYR A 98 18.67 -6.05 -3.19
N ASP A 99 19.64 -6.21 -4.08
CA ASP A 99 21.06 -6.48 -3.78
C ASP A 99 22.04 -5.47 -4.39
N ASN A 100 21.63 -4.65 -5.37
CA ASN A 100 22.50 -3.68 -6.02
C ASN A 100 22.56 -2.33 -5.28
N TRP A 101 23.63 -2.07 -4.55
CA TRP A 101 23.80 -0.87 -3.73
C TRP A 101 24.72 0.20 -4.34
N SER A 102 24.88 0.25 -5.67
CA SER A 102 25.53 1.39 -6.32
C SER A 102 24.68 2.67 -6.24
N SER A 103 25.26 3.82 -6.57
CA SER A 103 24.56 5.12 -6.70
C SER A 103 23.32 5.03 -7.62
N ASN A 104 23.49 4.47 -8.82
CA ASN A 104 22.43 4.19 -9.79
C ASN A 104 21.44 3.15 -9.22
N GLY A 105 21.94 2.11 -8.56
CA GLY A 105 21.11 1.13 -7.85
C GLY A 105 20.20 1.78 -6.80
N LEU A 106 20.72 2.71 -6.01
CA LEU A 106 19.95 3.40 -4.98
C LEU A 106 18.81 4.25 -5.58
N LEU A 107 19.03 4.87 -6.75
CA LEU A 107 18.00 5.58 -7.49
C LEU A 107 16.93 4.63 -8.02
N GLN A 108 17.32 3.48 -8.59
CA GLN A 108 16.40 2.43 -9.03
C GLN A 108 15.60 1.83 -7.88
N PHE A 109 16.22 1.65 -6.71
CA PHE A 109 15.55 1.19 -5.49
C PHE A 109 14.47 2.19 -5.04
N ARG A 110 14.77 3.49 -5.04
CA ARG A 110 13.80 4.55 -4.69
C ARG A 110 12.64 4.58 -5.68
N LEU A 111 12.91 4.49 -6.98
CA LEU A 111 11.88 4.40 -8.02
C LEU A 111 10.98 3.17 -7.84
N ARG A 112 11.59 1.99 -7.63
CA ARG A 112 10.88 0.74 -7.42
C ARG A 112 10.05 0.78 -6.16
N SER A 113 10.59 1.29 -5.06
CA SER A 113 9.85 1.46 -3.80
C SER A 113 8.68 2.43 -3.96
N CYS A 114 8.82 3.50 -4.74
CA CYS A 114 7.74 4.44 -5.02
C CYS A 114 6.61 3.79 -5.83
N LYS A 115 6.95 3.05 -6.91
CA LYS A 115 5.99 2.29 -7.73
C LYS A 115 5.21 1.27 -6.89
N LEU A 116 5.92 0.50 -6.06
CA LEU A 116 5.31 -0.52 -5.21
C LEU A 116 4.44 0.09 -4.10
N SER A 117 4.85 1.24 -3.53
CA SER A 117 4.03 1.96 -2.55
C SER A 117 2.72 2.47 -3.16
N LEU A 118 2.75 2.92 -4.42
CA LEU A 118 1.56 3.37 -5.14
C LEU A 118 0.60 2.20 -5.44
N GLN A 119 1.14 1.06 -5.87
CA GLN A 119 0.35 -0.17 -6.03
C GLN A 119 -0.31 -0.60 -4.71
N TYR A 120 0.44 -0.53 -3.60
CA TYR A 120 -0.07 -0.82 -2.27
C TYR A 120 -1.20 0.11 -1.83
N TYR A 121 -1.09 1.42 -2.09
CA TYR A 121 -2.17 2.37 -1.77
C TYR A 121 -3.43 2.14 -2.60
N ARG A 122 -3.29 1.81 -3.89
CA ARG A 122 -4.43 1.45 -4.73
C ARG A 122 -5.10 0.16 -4.27
N TYR A 123 -4.30 -0.82 -3.82
CA TYR A 123 -4.83 -2.04 -3.22
C TYR A 123 -5.67 -1.73 -1.99
N ASN A 124 -5.14 -0.95 -1.03
CA ASN A 124 -5.89 -0.59 0.17
C ASN A 124 -7.16 0.20 -0.16
N GLN A 125 -7.14 1.03 -1.21
CA GLN A 125 -8.33 1.74 -1.69
C GLN A 125 -9.41 0.76 -2.19
N LEU A 126 -9.01 -0.28 -2.94
CA LEU A 126 -9.91 -1.34 -3.37
C LEU A 126 -10.43 -2.17 -2.18
N SER A 127 -9.61 -2.43 -1.16
CA SER A 127 -10.04 -3.10 0.07
C SER A 127 -11.11 -2.29 0.82
N PHE A 128 -10.95 -0.97 0.93
CA PHE A 128 -11.98 -0.10 1.51
C PHE A 128 -13.25 -0.07 0.65
N ALA A 129 -13.13 -0.03 -0.68
CA ALA A 129 -14.29 -0.11 -1.56
C ALA A 129 -15.03 -1.45 -1.40
N ALA A 130 -14.29 -2.57 -1.26
CA ALA A 130 -14.86 -3.88 -1.02
C ALA A 130 -15.61 -3.95 0.32
N LEU A 131 -15.11 -3.28 1.38
CA LEU A 131 -15.82 -3.17 2.66
C LEU A 131 -17.14 -2.41 2.54
N ILE A 132 -17.18 -1.34 1.73
CA ILE A 132 -18.42 -0.60 1.46
C ILE A 132 -19.41 -1.49 0.70
N ILE A 133 -18.97 -2.18 -0.34
CA ILE A 133 -19.81 -3.12 -1.10
C ILE A 133 -20.35 -4.22 -0.18
N PHE A 134 -19.50 -4.79 0.67
CA PHE A 134 -19.92 -5.80 1.65
C PHE A 134 -20.98 -5.26 2.61
N SER A 135 -20.81 -4.03 3.11
CA SER A 135 -21.83 -3.36 3.93
C SER A 135 -23.16 -3.20 3.19
N ILE A 136 -23.14 -2.83 1.91
CA ILE A 136 -24.35 -2.72 1.08
C ILE A 136 -25.01 -4.09 0.91
N LEU A 137 -24.24 -5.14 0.66
CA LEU A 137 -24.76 -6.50 0.55
C LEU A 137 -25.42 -7.00 1.84
N LEU A 138 -24.86 -6.65 3.01
CA LEU A 138 -25.50 -6.96 4.30
C LEU A 138 -26.86 -6.25 4.42
N TRP A 139 -26.95 -4.98 4.05
CA TRP A 139 -28.20 -4.24 4.08
C TRP A 139 -29.26 -4.80 3.10
N LEU A 140 -28.85 -5.14 1.88
CA LEU A 140 -29.72 -5.80 0.89
C LEU A 140 -30.21 -7.16 1.38
N GLY A 141 -29.32 -7.94 2.00
CA GLY A 141 -29.68 -9.24 2.56
C GLY A 141 -30.66 -9.13 3.74
N ASN A 142 -30.50 -8.12 4.60
CA ASN A 142 -31.47 -7.85 5.66
C ASN A 142 -32.82 -7.36 5.12
N TRP A 143 -32.82 -6.64 3.99
CA TRP A 143 -34.07 -6.27 3.30
C TRP A 143 -34.80 -7.50 2.79
N TRP A 144 -34.08 -8.46 2.17
CA TRP A 144 -34.68 -9.68 1.64
C TRP A 144 -35.16 -10.62 2.76
N GLN A 145 -34.35 -10.80 3.81
CA GLN A 145 -34.68 -11.67 4.94
C GLN A 145 -34.54 -10.89 6.25
N PRO A 146 -35.57 -10.11 6.62
CA PRO A 146 -35.55 -9.32 7.84
C PRO A 146 -35.38 -10.23 9.06
N GLY A 147 -34.36 -9.94 9.88
CA GLY A 147 -34.03 -10.71 11.09
C GLY A 147 -32.94 -11.77 10.91
N ALA A 148 -32.48 -12.04 9.68
CA ALA A 148 -31.37 -12.96 9.45
C ALA A 148 -30.01 -12.40 9.91
N ILE A 149 -29.85 -11.08 9.95
CA ILE A 149 -28.62 -10.40 10.36
C ILE A 149 -28.87 -9.65 11.66
N ALA A 150 -27.96 -9.81 12.63
CA ALA A 150 -28.04 -9.07 13.88
C ALA A 150 -27.97 -7.55 13.63
N PRO A 151 -28.90 -6.74 14.17
CA PRO A 151 -28.97 -5.30 13.90
C PRO A 151 -27.69 -4.56 14.33
N LYS A 152 -27.00 -5.05 15.36
CA LYS A 152 -25.69 -4.53 15.80
C LYS A 152 -24.63 -4.62 14.70
N VAL A 153 -24.63 -5.69 13.88
CA VAL A 153 -23.67 -5.87 12.78
C VAL A 153 -23.96 -4.88 11.65
N LEU A 154 -25.23 -4.69 11.30
CA LEU A 154 -25.65 -3.72 10.28
C LEU A 154 -25.30 -2.28 10.68
N GLN A 155 -25.52 -1.93 11.95
CA GLN A 155 -25.15 -0.61 12.48
C GLN A 155 -23.64 -0.41 12.48
N LEU A 156 -22.85 -1.42 12.88
CA LEU A 156 -21.39 -1.34 12.84
C LEU A 156 -20.89 -1.11 11.41
N TYR A 157 -21.35 -1.92 10.44
CA TYR A 157 -20.90 -1.80 9.06
C TYR A 157 -21.40 -0.52 8.37
N GLY A 158 -22.65 -0.13 8.62
CA GLY A 158 -23.26 1.06 8.02
C GLY A 158 -22.80 2.38 8.62
N LEU A 159 -22.74 2.48 9.95
CA LEU A 159 -22.49 3.75 10.65
C LEU A 159 -21.02 3.96 11.02
N VAL A 160 -20.22 2.90 11.12
CA VAL A 160 -18.81 3.00 11.54
C VAL A 160 -17.88 2.62 10.39
N ILE A 161 -17.99 1.40 9.87
CA ILE A 161 -17.02 0.87 8.90
C ILE A 161 -17.13 1.59 7.55
N SER A 162 -18.34 1.83 7.04
CA SER A 162 -18.53 2.50 5.76
C SER A 162 -18.00 3.96 5.76
N PRO A 163 -18.34 4.82 6.74
CA PRO A 163 -17.77 6.17 6.82
C PRO A 163 -16.25 6.17 6.98
N LEU A 164 -15.70 5.29 7.82
CA LEU A 164 -14.25 5.15 7.97
C LEU A 164 -13.59 4.68 6.67
N SER A 165 -14.25 3.83 5.89
CA SER A 165 -13.76 3.36 4.59
C SER A 165 -13.73 4.50 3.57
N VAL A 166 -14.77 5.34 3.53
CA VAL A 166 -14.81 6.53 2.66
C VAL A 166 -13.70 7.52 3.04
N LEU A 167 -13.52 7.78 4.34
CA LEU A 167 -12.41 8.60 4.82
C LEU A 167 -11.06 7.97 4.44
N GLY A 168 -10.88 6.67 4.65
CA GLY A 168 -9.69 5.93 4.26
C GLY A 168 -9.35 6.08 2.78
N ILE A 169 -10.35 5.94 1.91
CA ILE A 169 -10.24 6.17 0.46
C ILE A 169 -9.78 7.61 0.18
N TYR A 170 -10.39 8.61 0.81
CA TYR A 170 -10.03 10.01 0.62
C TYR A 170 -8.57 10.30 1.02
N TRP A 171 -8.14 9.80 2.18
CA TRP A 171 -6.77 9.95 2.66
C TRP A 171 -5.76 9.23 1.76
N LEU A 172 -6.08 8.03 1.28
CA LEU A 172 -5.25 7.30 0.33
C LEU A 172 -5.17 8.02 -1.01
N GLN A 173 -6.25 8.61 -1.51
CA GLN A 173 -6.26 9.37 -2.75
C GLN A 173 -5.27 10.54 -2.69
N ARG A 174 -5.25 11.29 -1.59
CA ARG A 174 -4.26 12.36 -1.36
C ARG A 174 -2.83 11.84 -1.37
N LYS A 175 -2.57 10.70 -0.72
CA LYS A 175 -1.23 10.07 -0.72
C LYS A 175 -0.81 9.56 -2.09
N ILE A 176 -1.74 9.00 -2.87
CA ILE A 176 -1.51 8.55 -4.24
C ILE A 176 -1.10 9.75 -5.10
N GLN A 177 -1.82 10.87 -5.02
CA GLN A 177 -1.50 12.10 -5.76
C GLN A 177 -0.09 12.62 -5.44
N GLN A 178 0.27 12.68 -4.15
CA GLN A 178 1.61 13.08 -3.74
C GLN A 178 2.69 12.13 -4.31
N LYS A 179 2.48 10.81 -4.20
CA LYS A 179 3.42 9.81 -4.70
C LYS A 179 3.50 9.75 -6.22
N THR A 180 2.44 10.08 -6.95
CA THR A 180 2.50 10.20 -8.41
C THR A 180 3.38 11.37 -8.84
N LEU A 181 3.32 12.50 -8.13
CA LEU A 181 4.16 13.65 -8.42
C LEU A 181 5.64 13.37 -8.09
N GLU A 182 5.90 12.72 -6.95
CA GLU A 182 7.25 12.26 -6.60
C GLU A 182 7.80 11.28 -7.65
N LEU A 183 6.98 10.33 -8.11
CA LEU A 183 7.38 9.36 -9.12
C LEU A 183 7.72 10.05 -10.44
N ALA A 184 6.92 11.03 -10.88
CA ALA A 184 7.19 11.78 -12.10
C ALA A 184 8.55 12.51 -12.03
N ARG A 185 8.85 13.16 -10.90
CA ARG A 185 10.14 13.83 -10.66
C ARG A 185 11.32 12.85 -10.59
N LEU A 186 11.13 11.69 -9.96
CA LEU A 186 12.17 10.67 -9.90
C LEU A 186 12.41 10.01 -11.26
N SER A 187 11.37 9.85 -12.09
CA SER A 187 11.54 9.33 -13.44
C SER A 187 12.29 10.29 -14.35
N THR A 188 12.06 11.60 -14.23
CA THR A 188 12.83 12.60 -14.99
C THR A 188 14.29 12.62 -14.57
N LEU A 189 14.59 12.57 -13.27
CA LEU A 189 15.97 12.48 -12.78
C LEU A 189 16.67 11.19 -13.24
N ALA A 190 15.94 10.07 -13.34
CA ALA A 190 16.49 8.82 -13.85
C ALA A 190 16.84 8.90 -15.33
N THR A 191 15.99 9.55 -16.14
CA THR A 191 16.28 9.76 -17.56
C THR A 191 17.47 10.70 -17.76
N ASP A 192 17.59 11.74 -16.93
CA ASP A 192 18.71 12.67 -16.99
C ASP A 192 20.04 11.98 -16.65
N PHE A 193 20.06 11.10 -15.64
CA PHE A 193 21.24 10.29 -15.31
C PHE A 193 21.65 9.34 -16.43
N GLN A 194 20.69 8.77 -17.18
CA GLN A 194 20.97 7.90 -18.32
C GLN A 194 21.49 8.64 -19.57
N HIS A 195 21.33 9.97 -19.65
CA HIS A 195 21.84 10.79 -20.76
C HIS A 195 23.19 11.45 -20.47
N VAL A 196 23.71 11.30 -19.23
CA VAL A 196 24.99 11.85 -18.78
C VAL A 196 26.09 10.77 -18.74
N GLU A 197 25.74 9.48 -18.86
CA GLU A 197 26.66 8.38 -19.22
C GLU A 197 26.92 8.35 -20.74
#